data_AF-A0A2V2S1V2-F1
#
_entry.id   AF-A0A2V2S1V2-F1
#
_cell.length_a   1.000
_cell.length_b   1.000
_cell.length_c   1.000
_cell.angle_alpha   90.00
_cell.angle_beta   90.00
_cell.angle_gamma   90.00
#
_symmetry.space_group_name_H-M   'P 1'
#
loop_
_entity.id
_entity.type
_entity.pdbx_description
1 polymer ?
#
loop_
_entity_poly.entity_id
_entity_poly.type
_entity_poly.pdbx_seq_one_letter_code
_entity_poly.pdbx_strand_id
1 'polypeptide(L)'
;MKNKLSLLLCGLYLSLTRYAAAQIPTNSSSNVAVTGILRVTVADDFVNHSSKVFYSVEDERTGMRHQLHFKGKAPPKLHTGDKVALSGSSTADGIGVSLAETNFVVLQTAPAAPLTANHKVAVILLNFTDASLSCTKSSINDLMFGSQSSVAGLYQEASYGNLTFSGSVFGPFTIPYTSTGLCNWTGWEAAANNTAANNGV
;
A
#
# COMPACT_ATOMS: atom_id res chain seq x y z
N MET A 1 13.07 16.71 79.69
CA MET A 1 12.35 17.66 78.81
C MET A 1 11.35 16.87 77.97
N LYS A 2 10.07 17.21 78.09
CA LYS A 2 8.94 16.58 77.37
C LYS A 2 8.88 17.14 75.94
N ASN A 3 8.71 16.31 74.91
CA ASN A 3 7.68 16.52 73.86
C ASN A 3 7.61 15.43 72.77
N LYS A 4 6.40 14.84 72.69
CA LYS A 4 5.60 14.32 71.55
C LYS A 4 6.21 13.24 70.62
N LEU A 5 5.76 11.97 70.67
CA LEU A 5 4.47 11.36 70.27
C LEU A 5 4.32 11.20 68.74
N SER A 6 4.43 9.96 68.21
CA SER A 6 3.39 9.35 67.36
C SER A 6 3.73 7.89 67.00
N LEU A 7 2.89 6.98 67.51
CA LEU A 7 2.73 5.59 67.10
C LEU A 7 1.82 5.59 65.84
N LEU A 8 2.08 4.77 64.82
CA LEU A 8 0.99 4.28 63.96
C LEU A 8 1.38 3.03 63.17
N LEU A 9 0.66 1.95 63.49
CA LEU A 9 0.46 0.72 62.73
C LEU A 9 0.07 1.04 61.27
N CYS A 10 0.63 0.31 60.32
CA CYS A 10 0.07 0.20 58.96
C CYS A 10 -0.37 -1.25 58.74
N GLY A 11 -1.69 -1.45 58.67
CA GLY A 11 -2.33 -2.74 58.48
C GLY A 11 -2.27 -3.22 57.03
N LEU A 12 -2.09 -4.54 56.89
CA LEU A 12 -2.11 -5.28 55.63
C LEU A 12 -3.57 -5.49 55.19
N TYR A 13 -4.00 -4.84 54.11
CA TYR A 13 -5.28 -5.13 53.45
C TYR A 13 -5.02 -6.03 52.23
N LEU A 14 -5.43 -7.31 52.30
CA LEU A 14 -5.57 -8.17 51.13
C LEU A 14 -6.93 -7.93 50.48
N SER A 15 -6.95 -7.17 49.38
CA SER A 15 -8.12 -7.10 48.50
C SER A 15 -8.05 -8.21 47.44
N LEU A 16 -8.99 -9.15 47.48
CA LEU A 16 -9.24 -10.12 46.40
C LEU A 16 -9.84 -9.40 45.19
N THR A 17 -8.98 -8.95 44.28
CA THR A 17 -9.42 -8.40 43.00
C THR A 17 -9.83 -9.55 42.09
N ARG A 18 -11.12 -9.64 41.74
CA ARG A 18 -11.60 -10.53 40.69
C ARG A 18 -10.96 -10.09 39.37
N TYR A 19 -10.04 -10.90 38.84
CA TYR A 19 -9.60 -10.76 37.46
C TYR A 19 -10.81 -11.05 36.56
N ALA A 20 -11.42 -10.01 36.00
CA ALA A 20 -12.18 -10.17 34.78
C ALA A 20 -11.18 -10.61 33.71
N ALA A 21 -11.36 -11.80 33.14
CA ALA A 21 -10.62 -12.17 31.94
C ALA A 21 -10.90 -11.09 30.89
N ALA A 22 -9.87 -10.36 30.48
CA ALA A 22 -9.97 -9.46 29.34
C ALA A 22 -10.49 -10.29 28.17
N GLN A 23 -11.68 -9.95 27.67
CA GLN A 23 -12.14 -10.51 26.41
C GLN A 23 -11.10 -10.10 25.38
N ILE A 24 -10.37 -11.08 24.83
CA ILE A 24 -9.53 -10.87 23.65
C ILE A 24 -10.48 -10.26 22.61
N PRO A 25 -10.23 -9.05 22.10
CA PRO A 25 -11.05 -8.50 21.04
C PRO A 25 -10.94 -9.49 19.88
N THR A 26 -12.00 -10.26 19.66
CA THR A 26 -12.16 -11.00 18.42
C THR A 26 -12.18 -9.92 17.35
N ASN A 27 -11.11 -9.81 16.55
CA ASN A 27 -11.01 -8.89 15.42
C ASN A 27 -12.28 -9.07 14.59
N SER A 28 -13.25 -8.21 14.86
CA SER A 28 -14.56 -8.27 14.27
C SER A 28 -14.32 -7.72 12.88
N SER A 29 -14.50 -8.56 11.86
CA SER A 29 -14.39 -8.13 10.47
C SER A 29 -15.33 -6.95 10.28
N SER A 30 -14.79 -5.73 10.30
CA SER A 30 -15.60 -4.53 10.17
C SER A 30 -16.16 -4.52 8.75
N ASN A 31 -17.47 -4.27 8.62
CA ASN A 31 -18.05 -4.01 7.31
C ASN A 31 -17.45 -2.70 6.79
N VAL A 32 -16.87 -2.77 5.61
CA VAL A 32 -16.22 -1.66 4.91
C VAL A 32 -17.05 -1.36 3.68
N ALA A 33 -17.43 -0.10 3.50
CA ALA A 33 -18.03 0.42 2.27
C ALA A 33 -17.14 1.55 1.76
N VAL A 34 -16.72 1.47 0.49
CA VAL A 34 -15.79 2.42 -0.13
C VAL A 34 -16.35 2.84 -1.47
N THR A 35 -16.27 4.14 -1.74
CA THR A 35 -16.39 4.69 -3.10
C THR A 35 -15.06 5.33 -3.46
N GLY A 36 -14.54 5.03 -4.64
CA GLY A 36 -13.35 5.70 -5.12
C GLY A 36 -12.78 5.16 -6.41
N ILE A 37 -11.49 5.40 -6.62
CA ILE A 37 -10.84 5.14 -7.91
C ILE A 37 -10.15 3.79 -7.88
N LEU A 38 -10.50 2.94 -8.84
CA LEU A 38 -9.92 1.63 -9.01
C LEU A 38 -8.52 1.73 -9.62
N ARG A 39 -7.60 0.91 -9.10
CA ARG A 39 -6.30 0.62 -9.69
C ARG A 39 -6.18 -0.88 -9.93
N VAL A 40 -5.86 -1.23 -11.17
CA VAL A 40 -5.55 -2.59 -11.62
C VAL A 40 -4.03 -2.68 -11.82
N THR A 41 -3.41 -3.65 -11.16
CA THR A 41 -1.97 -3.86 -11.21
C THR A 41 -1.70 -5.27 -11.72
N VAL A 42 -0.89 -5.39 -12.77
CA VAL A 42 -0.36 -6.67 -13.24
C VAL A 42 1.03 -6.84 -12.68
N ALA A 43 1.31 -7.98 -12.07
CA ALA A 43 2.63 -8.33 -11.55
C ALA A 43 3.10 -9.63 -12.19
N ASP A 44 4.31 -9.60 -12.72
CA ASP A 44 4.97 -10.76 -13.32
C ASP A 44 6.06 -11.28 -12.38
N ASP A 45 5.99 -12.55 -12.08
CA ASP A 45 7.07 -13.34 -11.52
C ASP A 45 7.78 -14.04 -12.68
N PHE A 46 8.84 -13.41 -13.16
CA PHE A 46 9.60 -13.90 -14.31
C PHE A 46 10.35 -15.21 -14.01
N VAL A 47 10.70 -15.47 -12.74
CA VAL A 47 11.42 -16.69 -12.33
C VAL A 47 10.47 -17.88 -12.37
N ASN A 48 9.26 -17.71 -11.83
CA ASN A 48 8.25 -18.77 -11.80
C ASN A 48 7.30 -18.73 -13.02
N HIS A 49 7.58 -17.88 -14.00
CA HIS A 49 6.78 -17.68 -15.22
C HIS A 49 5.28 -17.50 -14.94
N SER A 50 4.95 -16.71 -13.92
CA SER A 50 3.56 -16.48 -13.52
C SER A 50 3.21 -15.01 -13.56
N SER A 51 1.98 -14.68 -13.93
CA SER A 51 1.44 -13.32 -13.90
C SER A 51 0.20 -13.28 -13.02
N LYS A 52 0.05 -12.22 -12.22
CA LYS A 52 -1.10 -12.02 -11.32
C LYS A 52 -1.65 -10.62 -11.48
N VAL A 53 -2.98 -10.51 -11.40
CA VAL A 53 -3.69 -9.23 -11.38
C VAL A 53 -4.15 -8.93 -9.96
N PHE A 54 -3.79 -7.76 -9.47
CA PHE A 54 -4.23 -7.20 -8.20
C PHE A 54 -5.16 -6.02 -8.45
N TYR A 55 -6.13 -5.88 -7.55
CA TYR A 55 -7.09 -4.79 -7.57
C TYR A 55 -6.97 -4.00 -6.26
N SER A 56 -7.06 -2.69 -6.36
CA SER A 56 -7.13 -1.82 -5.19
C SER A 56 -8.05 -0.63 -5.47
N VAL A 57 -8.67 -0.09 -4.44
CA VAL A 57 -9.45 1.16 -4.53
C VAL A 57 -8.80 2.21 -3.64
N GLU A 58 -8.67 3.42 -4.13
CA GLU A 58 -8.32 4.59 -3.33
C GLU A 58 -9.63 5.26 -2.87
N ASP A 59 -9.91 5.21 -1.57
CA ASP A 59 -11.12 5.79 -0.96
C ASP A 59 -11.12 7.31 -1.14
N GLU A 60 -12.09 7.86 -1.86
CA GLU A 60 -12.22 9.29 -2.11
C GLU A 60 -12.35 10.13 -0.83
N ARG A 61 -12.85 9.52 0.25
CA ARG A 61 -13.05 10.22 1.53
C ARG A 61 -11.77 10.32 2.33
N THR A 62 -10.91 9.31 2.30
CA THR A 62 -9.75 9.19 3.20
C THR A 62 -8.41 9.25 2.48
N GLY A 63 -8.40 9.06 1.16
CA GLY A 63 -7.19 8.81 0.37
C GLY A 63 -6.54 7.46 0.67
N MET A 64 -7.13 6.63 1.54
CA MET A 64 -6.55 5.34 1.87
C MET A 64 -6.76 4.35 0.73
N ARG A 65 -5.71 3.60 0.40
CA ARG A 65 -5.79 2.52 -0.57
C ARG A 65 -6.12 1.20 0.12
N HIS A 66 -7.17 0.55 -0.36
CA HIS A 66 -7.59 -0.77 0.08
C HIS A 66 -7.32 -1.83 -0.99
N GLN A 67 -6.65 -2.92 -0.62
CA GLN A 67 -6.47 -4.05 -1.53
C GLN A 67 -7.76 -4.87 -1.61
N LEU A 68 -8.22 -5.19 -2.81
CA LEU A 68 -9.48 -5.91 -3.03
C LEU A 68 -9.23 -7.40 -3.18
N HIS A 69 -9.93 -8.19 -2.37
CA HIS A 69 -9.91 -9.64 -2.40
C HIS A 69 -11.31 -10.15 -2.79
N PHE A 70 -11.50 -10.44 -4.08
CA PHE A 70 -12.77 -11.00 -4.55
C PHE A 70 -12.91 -12.46 -4.08
N LYS A 71 -14.03 -12.77 -3.41
CA LYS A 71 -14.47 -14.12 -3.04
C LYS A 71 -14.99 -14.84 -4.29
N GLY A 72 -14.15 -15.02 -5.29
CA GLY A 72 -14.52 -15.51 -6.61
C GLY A 72 -13.76 -14.81 -7.73
N LYS A 73 -14.31 -14.83 -8.94
CA LYS A 73 -13.75 -14.07 -10.05
C LYS A 73 -14.01 -12.57 -9.84
N ALA A 74 -13.02 -11.74 -10.19
CA ALA A 74 -13.25 -10.31 -10.29
C ALA A 74 -14.20 -10.02 -11.47
N PRO A 75 -14.99 -8.93 -11.41
CA PRO A 75 -15.78 -8.48 -12.55
C PRO A 75 -14.91 -8.33 -13.81
N PRO A 76 -15.44 -8.63 -15.00
CA PRO A 76 -14.70 -8.46 -16.24
C PRO A 76 -14.53 -6.98 -16.59
N LYS A 77 -13.52 -6.65 -17.41
CA LYS A 77 -13.30 -5.32 -18.02
C LYS A 77 -13.13 -4.17 -17.01
N LEU A 78 -12.48 -4.45 -15.89
CA LEU A 78 -12.06 -3.43 -14.95
C LEU A 78 -10.81 -2.70 -15.46
N HIS A 79 -10.83 -1.38 -15.43
CA HIS A 79 -9.70 -0.55 -15.85
C HIS A 79 -9.24 0.35 -14.70
N THR A 80 -7.93 0.61 -14.67
CA THR A 80 -7.39 1.66 -13.80
C THR A 80 -8.05 2.99 -14.16
N GLY A 81 -8.54 3.70 -13.14
CA GLY A 81 -9.25 4.96 -13.27
C GLY A 81 -10.78 4.84 -13.21
N ASP A 82 -11.35 3.63 -13.25
CA ASP A 82 -12.79 3.44 -13.05
C ASP A 82 -13.19 3.97 -11.66
N LYS A 83 -14.27 4.74 -11.59
CA LYS A 83 -14.90 5.10 -10.31
C LYS A 83 -15.82 3.96 -9.91
N VAL A 84 -15.62 3.43 -8.71
CA VAL A 84 -16.29 2.23 -8.23
C VAL A 84 -16.88 2.46 -6.84
N ALA A 85 -17.97 1.76 -6.54
CA ALA A 85 -18.50 1.61 -5.20
C ALA A 85 -18.50 0.13 -4.82
N LEU A 86 -18.08 -0.16 -3.59
CA LEU A 86 -18.01 -1.52 -3.10
C LEU A 86 -18.33 -1.65 -1.62
N SER A 87 -18.73 -2.85 -1.21
CA SER A 87 -18.86 -3.21 0.19
C SER A 87 -18.33 -4.63 0.48
N GLY A 88 -17.76 -4.81 1.66
CA GLY A 88 -17.15 -6.08 2.05
C GLY A 88 -16.72 -6.07 3.51
N SER A 89 -15.89 -7.05 3.87
CA SER A 89 -15.34 -7.21 5.20
C SER A 89 -13.85 -6.88 5.18
N SER A 90 -13.36 -6.08 6.14
CA SER A 90 -11.92 -5.83 6.28
C SER A 90 -11.16 -7.14 6.52
N THR A 91 -9.98 -7.27 5.91
CA THR A 91 -9.05 -8.37 6.17
C THR A 91 -8.39 -8.22 7.55
N ALA A 92 -7.79 -9.29 8.06
CA ALA A 92 -7.22 -9.31 9.41
C ALA A 92 -6.08 -8.29 9.62
N ASP A 93 -5.39 -7.89 8.55
CA ASP A 93 -4.35 -6.87 8.54
C ASP A 93 -4.89 -5.43 8.46
N GLY A 94 -6.20 -5.24 8.28
CA GLY A 94 -6.88 -3.94 8.18
C GLY A 94 -6.65 -3.20 6.85
N ILE A 95 -5.88 -3.75 5.92
CA ILE A 95 -5.47 -3.10 4.67
C ILE A 95 -6.39 -3.52 3.52
N GLY A 96 -6.79 -4.78 3.51
CA GLY A 96 -7.64 -5.35 2.47
C GLY A 96 -9.13 -5.30 2.77
N VAL A 97 -9.92 -5.46 1.71
CA VAL A 97 -11.37 -5.65 1.75
C VAL A 97 -11.70 -6.93 0.99
N SER A 98 -12.29 -7.90 1.69
CA SER A 98 -12.81 -9.12 1.10
C SER A 98 -14.28 -8.93 0.70
N LEU A 99 -14.60 -9.10 -0.58
CA LEU A 99 -15.91 -8.78 -1.15
C LEU A 99 -16.37 -9.83 -2.15
N ALA A 100 -17.69 -9.94 -2.35
CA ALA A 100 -18.26 -10.69 -3.47
C ALA A 100 -18.40 -9.78 -4.68
N GLU A 101 -18.42 -10.36 -5.89
CA GLU A 101 -18.64 -9.62 -7.14
C GLU A 101 -19.93 -8.78 -7.11
N THR A 102 -21.00 -9.33 -6.51
CA THR A 102 -22.31 -8.66 -6.37
C THR A 102 -22.27 -7.39 -5.52
N ASN A 103 -21.22 -7.21 -4.72
CA ASN A 103 -21.05 -6.06 -3.84
C ASN A 103 -20.08 -5.03 -4.44
N PHE A 104 -19.84 -5.09 -5.75
CA PHE A 104 -18.97 -4.19 -6.48
C PHE A 104 -19.74 -3.61 -7.67
N VAL A 105 -19.71 -2.29 -7.83
CA VAL A 105 -20.39 -1.57 -8.90
C VAL A 105 -19.42 -0.57 -9.51
N VAL A 106 -19.28 -0.59 -10.84
CA VAL A 106 -18.62 0.48 -11.59
C VAL A 106 -19.62 1.62 -11.77
N LEU A 107 -19.34 2.76 -11.15
CA LEU A 107 -20.18 3.96 -11.23
C LEU A 107 -19.88 4.78 -12.48
N GLN A 108 -18.61 4.85 -12.86
CA GLN A 108 -18.13 5.57 -14.03
C GLN A 108 -16.88 4.89 -14.59
N THR A 109 -16.84 4.66 -15.89
CA THR A 109 -15.67 4.10 -16.56
C THR A 109 -14.60 5.17 -16.78
N ALA A 110 -13.33 4.80 -16.65
CA ALA A 110 -12.22 5.66 -17.00
C ALA A 110 -12.31 6.08 -18.48
N PRO A 111 -12.00 7.34 -18.83
CA PRO A 111 -11.83 7.72 -20.22
C PRO A 111 -10.66 6.93 -20.84
N ALA A 112 -10.75 6.68 -22.15
CA ALA A 112 -9.65 6.04 -22.87
C ALA A 112 -8.37 6.86 -22.75
N ALA A 113 -7.24 6.19 -22.49
CA ALA A 113 -5.94 6.84 -22.52
C ALA A 113 -5.64 7.38 -23.94
N PRO A 114 -4.93 8.51 -24.06
CA PRO A 114 -4.58 9.06 -25.36
C PRO A 114 -3.72 8.08 -26.17
N LEU A 115 -3.95 8.06 -27.48
CA LEU A 115 -3.22 7.21 -28.44
C LEU A 115 -1.72 7.45 -28.43
N THR A 116 -1.26 8.65 -28.08
CA THR A 116 0.16 8.96 -27.89
C THR A 116 0.36 9.60 -26.53
N ALA A 117 1.18 8.98 -25.68
CA ALA A 117 1.38 9.41 -24.31
C ALA A 117 2.86 9.38 -23.91
N ASN A 118 3.34 10.51 -23.39
CA ASN A 118 4.57 10.56 -22.60
C ASN A 118 4.20 10.65 -21.12
N HIS A 119 4.39 9.55 -20.40
CA HIS A 119 4.09 9.51 -18.97
C HIS A 119 5.27 10.04 -18.17
N LYS A 120 5.00 11.08 -17.38
CA LYS A 120 5.95 11.61 -16.39
C LYS A 120 5.93 10.73 -15.15
N VAL A 121 7.08 10.16 -14.80
CA VAL A 121 7.22 9.19 -13.69
C VAL A 121 8.28 9.66 -12.70
N ALA A 122 7.93 9.65 -11.42
CA ALA A 122 8.89 9.73 -10.33
C ALA A 122 9.31 8.31 -9.94
N VAL A 123 10.60 8.01 -10.00
CA VAL A 123 11.15 6.73 -9.56
C VAL A 123 11.73 6.92 -8.16
N ILE A 124 11.10 6.33 -7.15
CA ILE A 124 11.48 6.50 -5.75
C ILE A 124 12.33 5.30 -5.33
N LEU A 125 13.60 5.54 -5.00
CA LEU A 125 14.51 4.53 -4.47
C LEU A 125 14.34 4.40 -2.96
N LEU A 126 14.28 3.17 -2.46
CA LEU A 126 14.01 2.88 -1.04
C LEU A 126 15.08 2.01 -0.41
N ASN A 127 15.45 2.35 0.82
CA ASN A 127 16.17 1.47 1.74
C ASN A 127 15.20 0.92 2.79
N PHE A 128 15.46 -0.30 3.23
CA PHE A 128 14.87 -0.87 4.44
C PHE A 128 15.73 -0.50 5.65
N THR A 129 15.21 -0.68 6.87
CA THR A 129 15.97 -0.40 8.10
C THR A 129 17.17 -1.33 8.29
N ASP A 130 17.15 -2.50 7.64
CA ASP A 130 18.15 -3.57 7.73
C ASP A 130 18.88 -3.84 6.39
N ALA A 131 18.48 -3.18 5.30
CA ALA A 131 19.08 -3.39 3.97
C ALA A 131 19.10 -2.09 3.15
N SER A 132 20.23 -1.84 2.49
CA SER A 132 20.41 -0.69 1.60
C SER A 132 20.52 -1.12 0.14
N LEU A 133 20.10 -0.24 -0.77
CA LEU A 133 20.27 -0.45 -2.21
C LEU A 133 21.74 -0.51 -2.58
N SER A 134 22.10 -1.48 -3.42
CA SER A 134 23.43 -1.62 -4.01
C SER A 134 23.59 -0.89 -5.35
N CYS A 135 22.47 -0.53 -6.00
CA CYS A 135 22.47 0.17 -7.27
C CYS A 135 22.63 1.69 -7.11
N THR A 136 23.24 2.34 -8.10
CA THR A 136 23.37 3.81 -8.11
C THR A 136 22.14 4.47 -8.70
N LYS A 137 21.85 5.69 -8.25
CA LYS A 137 20.79 6.54 -8.82
C LYS A 137 20.95 6.75 -10.34
N SER A 138 22.18 6.91 -10.82
CA SER A 138 22.47 7.06 -12.26
C SER A 138 22.13 5.79 -13.02
N SER A 139 22.56 4.62 -12.52
CA SER A 139 22.26 3.34 -13.16
C SER A 139 20.76 3.08 -13.26
N ILE A 140 19.98 3.48 -12.25
CA ILE A 140 18.51 3.37 -12.32
C ILE A 140 17.92 4.40 -13.30
N ASN A 141 18.47 5.61 -13.37
CA ASN A 141 18.03 6.59 -14.37
C ASN A 141 18.25 6.08 -15.79
N ASP A 142 19.42 5.51 -16.07
CA ASP A 142 19.75 4.92 -17.37
C ASP A 142 18.84 3.72 -17.68
N LEU A 143 18.59 2.85 -16.70
CA LEU A 143 17.66 1.72 -16.87
C LEU A 143 16.23 2.17 -17.18
N MET A 144 15.75 3.24 -16.55
CA MET A 144 14.38 3.70 -16.73
C MET A 144 14.19 4.56 -17.98
N PHE A 145 15.12 5.47 -18.25
CA PHE A 145 14.96 6.56 -19.21
C PHE A 145 16.12 6.72 -20.20
N GLY A 146 17.15 5.87 -20.13
CA GLY A 146 18.33 5.95 -20.98
C GLY A 146 18.06 5.62 -22.45
N SER A 147 19.07 5.84 -23.29
CA SER A 147 18.99 5.68 -24.75
C SER A 147 19.15 4.24 -25.25
N GLN A 148 19.64 3.33 -24.42
CA GLN A 148 19.89 1.93 -24.76
C GLN A 148 19.27 1.01 -23.71
N SER A 149 18.55 -0.02 -24.15
CA SER A 149 17.97 -1.07 -23.29
C SER A 149 17.26 -0.54 -22.04
N SER A 150 16.40 0.46 -22.21
CA SER A 150 15.67 1.12 -21.12
C SER A 150 14.19 0.76 -21.11
N VAL A 151 13.52 0.95 -19.98
CA VAL A 151 12.06 0.80 -19.87
C VAL A 151 11.34 1.76 -20.83
N ALA A 152 11.76 3.02 -20.89
CA ALA A 152 11.22 3.98 -21.85
C ALA A 152 11.36 3.51 -23.31
N GLY A 153 12.53 2.98 -23.68
CA GLY A 153 12.79 2.43 -25.02
C GLY A 153 11.95 1.19 -25.32
N LEU A 154 11.84 0.25 -24.37
CA LEU A 154 11.04 -0.96 -24.51
C LEU A 154 9.57 -0.64 -24.79
N TYR A 155 8.97 0.26 -24.00
CA TYR A 155 7.57 0.64 -24.21
C TYR A 155 7.39 1.45 -25.49
N GLN A 156 8.38 2.26 -25.88
CA GLN A 156 8.34 2.98 -27.15
C GLN A 156 8.34 2.02 -28.34
N GLU A 157 9.17 0.98 -28.31
CA GLU A 157 9.20 -0.06 -29.35
C GLU A 157 7.90 -0.88 -29.35
N ALA A 158 7.52 -1.45 -28.21
CA ALA A 158 6.37 -2.35 -28.09
C ALA A 158 5.02 -1.67 -28.40
N SER A 159 4.96 -0.34 -28.27
CA SER A 159 3.76 0.46 -28.58
C SER A 159 3.80 1.10 -29.97
N TYR A 160 4.80 0.84 -30.81
CA TYR A 160 5.00 1.49 -32.11
C TYR A 160 5.12 3.02 -32.01
N GLY A 161 5.82 3.51 -30.99
CA GLY A 161 6.08 4.93 -30.75
C GLY A 161 4.96 5.67 -30.00
N ASN A 162 3.88 4.98 -29.62
CA ASN A 162 2.71 5.59 -29.00
C ASN A 162 2.86 5.81 -27.49
N LEU A 163 3.76 5.12 -26.82
CA LEU A 163 3.93 5.19 -25.38
C LEU A 163 5.41 5.34 -25.04
N THR A 164 5.74 6.35 -24.26
CA THR A 164 7.07 6.49 -23.68
C THR A 164 7.00 7.02 -22.26
N PHE A 165 8.11 6.91 -21.55
CA PHE A 165 8.25 7.36 -20.18
C PHE A 165 9.39 8.36 -20.09
N SER A 166 9.20 9.39 -19.29
CA SER A 166 10.27 10.31 -18.91
C SER A 166 10.11 10.70 -17.46
N GLY A 167 11.19 11.10 -16.79
CA GLY A 167 11.09 11.27 -15.35
C GLY A 167 12.38 11.58 -14.63
N SER A 168 12.32 11.40 -13.33
CA SER A 168 13.44 11.64 -12.42
C SER A 168 13.46 10.57 -11.35
N VAL A 169 14.67 10.25 -10.91
CA VAL A 169 14.91 9.30 -9.83
C VAL A 169 15.13 10.09 -8.54
N PHE A 170 14.56 9.64 -7.42
CA PHE A 170 14.64 10.28 -6.11
C PHE A 170 15.10 9.28 -5.04
N GLY A 171 15.63 9.80 -3.92
CA GLY A 171 16.17 8.98 -2.84
C GLY A 171 17.65 8.57 -3.04
N PRO A 172 18.12 7.53 -2.33
CA PRO A 172 17.31 6.58 -1.57
C PRO A 172 16.68 7.17 -0.29
N PHE A 173 15.44 6.78 0.00
CA PHE A 173 14.74 7.10 1.24
C PHE A 173 14.60 5.84 2.11
N THR A 174 14.87 5.95 3.40
CA THR A 174 14.68 4.83 4.33
C THR A 174 13.23 4.76 4.80
N ILE A 175 12.58 3.61 4.63
CA ILE A 175 11.22 3.34 5.13
C ILE A 175 11.27 2.49 6.41
N PRO A 176 10.28 2.59 7.31
CA PRO A 176 10.30 1.92 8.62
C PRO A 176 9.87 0.44 8.51
N TYR A 177 10.50 -0.31 7.60
CA TYR A 177 10.26 -1.73 7.36
C TYR A 177 11.59 -2.47 7.23
N THR A 178 11.56 -3.76 7.55
CA THR A 178 12.67 -4.69 7.29
C THR A 178 12.49 -5.39 5.94
N SER A 179 13.61 -5.72 5.30
CA SER A 179 13.66 -6.44 4.02
C SER A 179 13.10 -7.87 4.09
N THR A 180 13.11 -8.45 5.29
CA THR A 180 12.62 -9.80 5.60
C THR A 180 11.24 -9.81 6.27
N GLY A 181 10.60 -8.64 6.39
CA GLY A 181 9.27 -8.52 6.97
C GLY A 181 8.18 -9.16 6.10
N LEU A 182 6.91 -9.01 6.55
CA LEU A 182 5.77 -9.38 5.72
C LEU A 182 5.84 -8.64 4.38
N CYS A 183 5.53 -9.33 3.28
CA CYS A 183 5.50 -8.79 1.92
C CYS A 183 4.31 -7.82 1.73
N ASN A 184 4.39 -6.67 2.39
CA ASN A 184 3.39 -5.61 2.41
C ASN A 184 3.81 -4.47 1.49
N TRP A 185 3.79 -4.73 0.18
CA TRP A 185 4.23 -3.76 -0.82
C TRP A 185 3.37 -2.48 -0.84
N THR A 186 2.08 -2.56 -0.49
CA THR A 186 1.20 -1.39 -0.37
C THR A 186 1.60 -0.50 0.82
N GLY A 187 1.97 -1.11 1.95
CA GLY A 187 2.52 -0.40 3.10
C GLY A 187 3.88 0.23 2.81
N TRP A 188 4.72 -0.42 2.00
CA TRP A 188 5.99 0.13 1.53
C TRP A 188 5.77 1.31 0.59
N GLU A 189 4.84 1.20 -0.36
CA GLU A 189 4.45 2.29 -1.28
C GLU A 189 3.94 3.51 -0.50
N ALA A 190 3.06 3.31 0.49
CA ALA A 190 2.54 4.40 1.31
C ALA A 190 3.66 5.12 2.08
N ALA A 191 4.58 4.37 2.70
CA ALA A 191 5.72 4.96 3.40
C ALA A 191 6.69 5.66 2.45
N ALA A 192 6.92 5.10 1.26
CA ALA A 192 7.74 5.70 0.21
C ALA A 192 7.19 7.05 -0.24
N ASN A 193 5.90 7.10 -0.57
CA ASN A 193 5.22 8.32 -1.01
C ASN A 193 5.24 9.39 0.08
N ASN A 194 4.94 9.01 1.33
CA ASN A 194 4.98 9.95 2.45
C ASN A 194 6.40 10.52 2.67
N THR A 195 7.42 9.68 2.64
CA THR A 195 8.80 10.15 2.81
C THR A 195 9.25 11.02 1.63
N ALA A 196 8.92 10.64 0.40
CA ALA A 196 9.24 11.42 -0.79
C ALA A 196 8.56 12.80 -0.77
N ALA A 197 7.26 12.86 -0.46
CA ALA A 197 6.51 14.10 -0.35
C ALA A 197 7.08 15.03 0.74
N ASN A 198 7.46 14.48 1.89
CA ASN A 198 8.12 15.23 2.97
C ASN A 198 9.50 15.79 2.56
N ASN A 199 10.12 15.24 1.50
CA ASN A 199 11.38 15.71 0.93
C ASN A 199 11.20 16.56 -0.34
N GLY A 200 9.97 16.98 -0.65
CA GLY A 200 9.67 17.89 -1.77
C GLY A 200 9.67 17.22 -3.15
N VAL A 201 9.40 15.92 -3.21
CA VAL A 201 9.19 15.15 -4.44
C VAL A 201 7.72 15.15 -4.85
#